data_AF-A0A429DWY4-F1
#
_entry.id   AF-A0A429DWY4-F1
#
_cell.length_a   1.000
_cell.length_b   1.000
_cell.length_c   1.000
_cell.angle_alpha   90.00
_cell.angle_beta   90.00
_cell.angle_gamma   90.00
#
_symmetry.space_group_name_H-M   'P 1'
#
loop_
_entity.id
_entity.type
_entity.pdbx_description
1 polymer ?
#
loop_
_entity_poly.entity_id
_entity_poly.type
_entity_poly.pdbx_seq_one_letter_code
_entity_poly.pdbx_strand_id
1 'polypeptide(L)'
;MWYLRVVWAHEFAEEPVEILSEVGIDGYERRKVERFRDGRLGWADEEREVGGTGLGLVPVPPLAEINAQREFVASRITGDEFEQVWRQALGGQ
;
A
#
# COMPACT_ATOMS: atom_id res chain seq x y z
N MET A 1 1.78 1.75 -15.66
CA MET A 1 1.20 1.91 -14.31
C MET A 1 0.44 0.64 -13.97
N TRP A 2 0.49 0.21 -12.71
CA TRP A 2 -0.22 -0.96 -12.23
C TRP A 2 -0.51 -0.80 -10.74
N TYR A 3 -1.38 -1.66 -10.20
CA TYR A 3 -1.85 -1.56 -8.82
C TYR A 3 -1.58 -2.84 -8.05
N LEU A 4 -1.13 -2.65 -6.81
CA LEU A 4 -0.68 -3.70 -5.92
C LEU A 4 -1.54 -3.70 -4.66
N ARG A 5 -1.82 -4.91 -4.15
CA ARG A 5 -2.27 -5.15 -2.78
C ARG A 5 -1.33 -6.16 -2.14
N VAL A 6 -0.84 -5.85 -0.94
CA VAL A 6 -0.06 -6.74 -0.09
C VAL A 6 -0.77 -6.88 1.25
N VAL A 7 -1.10 -8.10 1.63
CA VAL A 7 -1.45 -8.43 3.01
C VAL A 7 -0.17 -8.83 3.74
N TRP A 8 0.08 -8.23 4.90
CA TRP A 8 1.25 -8.50 5.73
C TRP A 8 0.81 -9.19 7.02
N ALA A 9 1.20 -10.45 7.17
CA ALA A 9 0.91 -11.28 8.33
C ALA A 9 2.04 -11.17 9.36
N HIS A 10 1.83 -10.34 10.38
CA HIS A 10 2.76 -10.13 11.50
C HIS A 10 1.98 -9.82 12.78
N GLU A 11 2.69 -9.71 13.91
CA GLU A 11 2.13 -9.34 15.23
C GLU A 11 2.54 -7.93 15.70
N PHE A 12 3.33 -7.19 14.90
CA PHE A 12 3.66 -5.80 15.21
C PHE A 12 2.39 -4.92 15.26
N ALA A 13 2.23 -4.16 16.35
CA ALA A 13 1.01 -3.38 16.61
C ALA A 13 0.92 -2.10 15.77
N GLU A 14 2.08 -1.46 15.55
CA GLU A 14 2.18 -0.16 14.87
C GLU A 14 2.34 -0.29 13.35
N GLU A 15 2.56 -1.50 12.84
CA GLU A 15 2.75 -1.75 11.41
C GLU A 15 1.42 -2.06 10.72
N PRO A 16 1.28 -1.72 9.41
CA PRO A 16 0.07 -1.96 8.67
C PRO A 16 -0.10 -3.43 8.32
N VAL A 17 -1.36 -3.91 8.36
CA VAL A 17 -1.72 -5.28 8.01
C VAL A 17 -2.06 -5.43 6.52
N GLU A 18 -2.30 -4.32 5.84
CA GLU A 18 -2.57 -4.27 4.40
C GLU A 18 -2.00 -3.00 3.79
N ILE A 19 -1.32 -3.17 2.65
CA ILE A 19 -0.69 -2.10 1.88
C ILE A 19 -1.25 -2.15 0.46
N LEU A 20 -1.71 -1.00 -0.04
CA LEU A 20 -2.14 -0.84 -1.42
C LEU A 20 -1.32 0.26 -2.08
N SER A 21 -0.83 0.01 -3.29
CA SER A 21 0.04 0.95 -4.00
C SER A 21 -0.40 1.14 -5.45
N GLU A 22 -0.43 2.38 -5.92
CA GLU A 22 -0.37 2.73 -7.34
C GLU A 22 1.10 2.85 -7.72
N VAL A 23 1.54 2.03 -8.68
CA VAL A 23 2.93 1.94 -9.09
C VAL A 23 3.10 2.51 -10.50
N GLY A 24 4.00 3.49 -10.61
CA GLY A 24 4.35 4.18 -11.84
C GLY A 24 4.98 3.29 -12.90
N ILE A 25 5.22 3.84 -14.09
CA ILE A 25 5.90 3.14 -15.19
C ILE A 25 7.40 2.92 -14.91
N ASP A 26 7.97 3.73 -14.02
CA ASP A 26 9.33 3.66 -13.50
C ASP A 26 9.49 2.65 -12.36
N GLY A 27 8.39 2.03 -11.92
CA GLY A 27 8.36 1.06 -10.83
C GLY A 27 8.25 1.66 -9.43
N TYR A 28 8.24 2.99 -9.29
CA TYR A 28 8.10 3.65 -8.00
C TYR A 28 6.63 3.81 -7.61
N GLU A 29 6.35 3.87 -6.31
CA GLU A 29 5.02 4.19 -5.81
C GLU A 29 4.70 5.66 -6.11
N ARG A 30 3.47 5.92 -6.59
CA ARG A 30 2.94 7.26 -6.78
C ARG A 30 1.91 7.64 -5.72
N ARG A 31 1.15 6.63 -5.28
CA ARG A 31 0.19 6.71 -4.18
C ARG A 31 0.21 5.42 -3.40
N LYS A 32 0.01 5.52 -2.10
CA LYS A 32 -0.02 4.40 -1.17
C LYS A 32 -1.13 4.58 -0.15
N VAL A 33 -1.81 3.50 0.19
CA VAL A 33 -2.72 3.43 1.34
C VAL A 33 -2.30 2.27 2.21
N GLU A 34 -2.24 2.50 3.51
CA GLU A 34 -1.94 1.47 4.50
C GLU A 34 -3.10 1.36 5.48
N ARG A 35 -3.56 0.13 5.71
CA ARG A 35 -4.54 -0.18 6.75
C ARG A 35 -3.80 -0.72 7.98
N PHE A 36 -4.00 -0.05 9.09
CA PHE A 36 -3.45 -0.46 10.38
C PHE A 36 -4.41 -1.40 11.10
N ARG A 37 -3.88 -2.18 12.04
CA ARG A 37 -4.65 -3.21 12.77
C ARG A 37 -5.82 -2.63 13.57
N ASP A 38 -5.69 -1.39 14.04
CA ASP A 38 -6.73 -0.64 14.75
C ASP A 38 -7.84 -0.11 13.82
N GLY A 39 -7.74 -0.36 12.51
CA GLY A 39 -8.68 0.09 11.49
C GLY A 39 -8.38 1.49 10.93
N ARG A 40 -7.34 2.16 11.44
CA ARG A 40 -6.88 3.45 10.92
C ARG A 40 -6.34 3.30 9.51
N LEU A 41 -6.53 4.35 8.70
CA LEU A 41 -5.96 4.47 7.37
C LEU A 41 -4.87 5.54 7.38
N GLY A 42 -3.70 5.18 6.87
CA GLY A 42 -2.68 6.14 6.44
C GLY A 42 -2.59 6.16 4.93
N TRP A 43 -2.15 7.28 4.37
CA TRP A 43 -1.98 7.42 2.93
C TRP A 43 -0.82 8.35 2.61
N ALA A 44 -0.23 8.15 1.44
CA ALA A 44 0.78 9.03 0.90
C ALA A 44 0.62 9.21 -0.61
N ASP A 45 1.02 10.38 -1.09
CA ASP A 45 1.28 10.68 -2.50
C ASP A 45 2.59 11.47 -2.63
N GLU A 46 2.86 12.00 -3.81
CA GLU A 46 4.07 12.79 -4.09
C GLU A 46 4.16 14.10 -3.27
N GLU A 47 3.05 14.56 -2.66
CA GLU A 47 2.98 15.83 -1.92
C GLU A 47 2.83 15.64 -0.41
N ARG A 48 2.20 14.56 0.05
CA ARG A 48 1.78 14.40 1.45
C ARG A 48 1.99 13.00 1.97
N GLU A 49 2.26 12.93 3.27
CA GLU A 49 2.30 11.72 4.08
C GLU A 49 1.35 11.91 5.27
N VAL A 50 0.43 10.96 5.45
CA VAL A 50 -0.63 11.04 6.47
C VAL A 50 -0.73 9.72 7.22
N GLY A 51 -0.86 9.80 8.55
CA GLY A 51 -1.06 8.60 9.38
C GLY A 51 0.18 7.71 9.50
N GLY A 52 1.38 8.25 9.28
CA GLY A 52 2.64 7.48 9.32
C GLY A 52 2.93 6.70 8.04
N THR A 53 2.11 6.84 7.01
CA THR A 53 2.34 6.23 5.70
C THR A 53 3.19 7.14 4.83
N GLY A 54 4.21 6.55 4.20
CA GLY A 54 5.08 7.20 3.21
C GLY A 54 5.30 6.31 1.99
N LEU A 55 5.75 6.93 0.89
CA LEU A 55 6.09 6.22 -0.34
C LEU A 55 7.43 5.48 -0.21
N GLY A 56 7.55 4.34 -0.89
CA GLY A 56 8.79 3.59 -0.99
C GLY A 56 9.90 4.39 -1.70
N LEU A 57 11.11 4.31 -1.16
CA LEU A 57 12.29 4.99 -1.72
C LEU A 57 12.95 4.22 -2.87
N VAL A 58 12.46 3.01 -3.16
CA VAL A 58 12.98 2.10 -4.19
C VAL A 58 11.82 1.57 -5.04
N PRO A 59 12.08 1.08 -6.26
CA PRO A 59 11.05 0.46 -7.07
C PRO A 59 10.41 -0.72 -6.35
N VAL A 60 9.10 -0.89 -6.57
CA VAL A 60 8.33 -2.00 -6.05
C VAL A 60 8.84 -3.31 -6.65
N PRO A 61 9.22 -4.30 -5.83
CA PRO A 61 9.71 -5.59 -6.31
C PRO A 61 8.63 -6.35 -7.11
N PRO A 62 9.01 -7.29 -7.98
CA PRO A 62 8.06 -8.19 -8.63
C PRO A 62 7.23 -8.99 -7.61
N LEU A 63 5.96 -9.28 -7.94
CA LEU A 63 5.07 -10.05 -7.06
C LEU A 63 5.67 -11.38 -6.60
N ALA A 64 6.42 -12.07 -7.46
CA ALA A 64 7.05 -13.34 -7.12
C ALA A 64 8.11 -13.19 -6.01
N GLU A 65 8.81 -12.06 -5.96
CA GLU A 65 9.81 -11.76 -4.93
C GLU A 65 9.12 -11.41 -3.61
N ILE A 66 8.06 -10.60 -3.65
CA ILE A 66 7.27 -10.28 -2.46
C ILE A 66 6.66 -11.57 -1.88
N ASN A 67 6.04 -12.39 -2.72
CA ASN A 67 5.41 -13.67 -2.32
C ASN A 67 6.41 -14.78 -1.94
N ALA A 68 7.72 -14.59 -2.17
CA ALA A 68 8.73 -15.52 -1.66
C ALA A 68 8.88 -15.43 -0.14
N GLN A 69 8.46 -14.31 0.45
CA GLN A 69 8.46 -14.08 1.89
C GLN A 69 7.12 -14.55 2.47
N ARG A 70 7.17 -15.45 3.46
CA ARG A 70 5.98 -16.14 4.00
C ARG A 70 4.98 -15.22 4.70
N GLU A 71 5.43 -14.06 5.14
CA GLU A 71 4.58 -13.07 5.81
C GLU A 71 3.78 -12.21 4.82
N PHE A 72 4.10 -12.24 3.52
CA PHE A 72 3.41 -11.43 2.53
C PHE A 72 2.52 -12.26 1.61
N VAL A 73 1.35 -11.70 1.29
CA VAL A 73 0.49 -12.16 0.20
C VAL A 73 0.22 -10.98 -0.72
N ALA A 74 0.92 -10.95 -1.85
CA ALA A 74 0.89 -9.89 -2.84
C ALA A 74 0.10 -10.29 -4.09
N SER A 75 -0.78 -9.39 -4.54
CA SER A 75 -1.64 -9.60 -5.70
C SER A 75 -1.82 -8.31 -6.51
N ARG A 76 -2.11 -8.44 -7.80
CA ARG A 76 -2.57 -7.30 -8.60
C ARG A 76 -4.02 -7.01 -8.28
N ILE A 77 -4.34 -5.73 -8.20
CA ILE A 77 -5.71 -5.23 -8.12
C ILE A 77 -6.00 -4.32 -9.33
N THR A 78 -7.25 -3.97 -9.51
CA THR A 78 -7.68 -2.99 -10.51
C THR A 78 -7.45 -1.57 -10.01
N GLY A 79 -7.38 -0.61 -10.93
CA GLY A 79 -7.35 0.81 -10.57
C GLY A 79 -8.61 1.26 -9.84
N ASP A 80 -9.77 0.73 -10.22
CA ASP A 80 -11.04 1.05 -9.56
C ASP A 80 -11.07 0.59 -8.10
N GLU A 81 -10.55 -0.60 -7.81
CA GLU A 81 -10.38 -1.10 -6.43
C GLU A 81 -9.45 -0.20 -5.62
N PHE A 82 -8.33 0.24 -6.20
CA PHE A 82 -7.42 1.18 -5.55
C PHE A 82 -8.10 2.52 -5.27
N GLU A 83 -8.78 3.10 -6.26
CA GLU A 83 -9.46 4.40 -6.16
C GLU A 83 -10.54 4.42 -5.07
N GLN A 84 -11.25 3.31 -4.88
CA GLN A 84 -12.23 3.19 -3.80
C GLN A 84 -11.57 3.35 -2.42
N VAL A 85 -10.45 2.65 -2.21
CA VAL A 85 -9.71 2.70 -0.94
C VAL A 85 -8.99 4.04 -0.76
N TRP A 86 -8.46 4.61 -1.84
CA TRP A 86 -7.85 5.94 -1.84
C TRP A 86 -8.84 7.02 -1.36
N ARG A 87 -10.05 7.04 -1.94
CA ARG A 87 -11.10 7.99 -1.51
C ARG A 87 -11.55 7.77 -0.07
N GLN A 88 -11.59 6.51 0.38
CA GLN A 88 -11.88 6.18 1.77
C GLN A 88 -10.82 6.78 2.71
N ALA A 89 -9.54 6.65 2.37
CA ALA A 89 -8.45 7.21 3.16
C ALA A 89 -8.47 8.75 3.19
N LEU A 90 -8.76 9.39 2.05
CA LEU A 90 -8.90 10.86 1.97
C LEU A 90 -10.09 11.40 2.77
N GLY A 91 -11.20 10.65 2.84
CA GLY A 91 -12.43 11.07 3.50
C GLY A 91 -12.51 10.71 4.99
N GLY A 92 -11.59 9.89 5.50
CA GLY A 92 -11.53 9.45 6.90
C GLY A 92 -10.71 10.36 7.83
N GLN A 93 -10.42 11.58 7.39
CA GLN A 93 -9.53 12.54 8.07
C GLN A 93 -10.31 13.66 8.77
#